data_AF-A0AAV9Z3W8-F1
#
_entry.id   AF-A0AAV9Z3W8-F1
#
_cell.length_a   1.000
_cell.length_b   1.000
_cell.length_c   1.000
_cell.angle_alpha   90.00
_cell.angle_beta   90.00
_cell.angle_gamma   90.00
#
_symmetry.space_group_name_H-M   'P 1'
#
loop_
_entity.id
_entity.type
_entity.pdbx_description
1 polymer ?
#
loop_
_entity_poly.entity_id
_entity_poly.type
_entity_poly.pdbx_seq_one_letter_code
_entity_poly.pdbx_strand_id
1 'polypeptide(L)'
;MSTFVALAFIVGTAVVADARPTPHPLTLVSRAFDDSDIYANWPTIRPTSASSIVSHASGVGRLCALLFSQILLWSMGENDELGALNHIRNSTILAAKSEIQLGRAINLNLELSMPDPPLNPVRRPLVHAIQPRAGYQDDVITLNTQISMQFNGLKHFPYSTNASQATYQ
;
A
#
# COMPACT_ATOMS: atom_id res chain seq x y z
N MET A 1 -33.37 19.18 -45.98
CA MET A 1 -33.37 18.61 -44.62
C MET A 1 -31.91 18.59 -44.18
N SER A 2 -31.50 19.56 -43.35
CA SER A 2 -30.11 19.68 -42.88
C SER A 2 -29.90 18.80 -41.66
N THR A 3 -28.92 17.90 -41.76
CA THR A 3 -28.42 17.07 -40.67
C THR A 3 -27.54 17.93 -39.77
N PHE A 4 -27.92 18.12 -38.50
CA PHE A 4 -27.05 18.68 -37.48
C PHE A 4 -26.32 17.53 -36.77
N VAL A 5 -25.00 17.46 -36.95
CA VAL A 5 -24.12 16.62 -36.13
C VAL A 5 -23.61 17.51 -34.99
N ALA A 6 -24.05 17.22 -33.76
CA ALA A 6 -23.55 17.89 -32.57
C ALA A 6 -22.17 17.31 -32.21
N LEU A 7 -21.11 18.11 -32.38
CA LEU A 7 -19.77 17.77 -31.93
C LEU A 7 -19.66 18.12 -30.43
N ALA A 8 -19.77 17.12 -29.56
CA ALA A 8 -19.55 17.28 -28.13
C ALA A 8 -18.04 17.38 -27.87
N PHE A 9 -17.56 18.58 -27.54
CA PHE A 9 -16.20 18.79 -27.05
C PHE A 9 -16.11 18.30 -25.60
N ILE A 10 -15.51 17.12 -25.40
CA ILE A 10 -15.06 16.68 -24.08
C ILE A 10 -13.79 17.45 -23.77
N VAL A 11 -13.89 18.46 -22.89
CA VAL A 11 -12.73 19.15 -22.32
C VAL A 11 -12.07 18.19 -21.33
N GLY A 12 -11.10 17.42 -21.80
CA GLY A 12 -10.23 16.63 -20.95
C GLY A 12 -9.29 17.55 -20.19
N THR A 13 -9.40 17.60 -18.86
CA THR A 13 -8.37 18.19 -18.01
C THR A 13 -7.09 17.39 -18.19
N ALA A 14 -6.09 18.00 -18.84
CA ALA A 14 -4.76 17.42 -18.94
C ALA A 14 -4.15 17.39 -17.53
N VAL A 15 -4.13 16.21 -16.92
CA VAL A 15 -3.29 15.96 -15.75
C VAL A 15 -1.86 15.91 -16.27
N VAL A 16 -1.12 16.99 -16.07
CA VAL A 16 0.31 17.03 -16.36
C VAL A 16 1.01 16.19 -15.28
N ALA A 17 1.50 15.02 -15.67
CA ALA A 17 2.38 14.22 -14.82
C ALA A 17 3.75 14.91 -14.75
N ASP A 18 4.06 15.51 -13.60
CA ASP A 18 5.39 16.05 -13.30
C ASP A 18 6.31 14.88 -12.89
N ALA A 19 7.05 14.34 -13.86
CA ALA A 19 8.07 13.33 -13.60
C ALA A 19 9.31 14.00 -13.02
N ARG A 20 9.45 13.98 -11.69
CA ARG A 20 10.67 14.45 -11.04
C ARG A 20 11.74 13.36 -11.07
N PRO A 21 13.02 13.71 -11.29
CA PRO A 21 14.11 12.75 -11.15
C PRO A 21 14.06 12.15 -9.75
N THR A 22 14.06 10.82 -9.68
CA THR A 22 14.24 10.12 -8.42
C THR A 22 15.62 10.50 -7.88
N PRO A 23 15.72 11.09 -6.67
CA PRO A 23 17.01 11.31 -6.05
C PRO A 23 17.79 9.99 -5.99
N HIS A 24 19.13 10.06 -5.94
CA HIS A 24 19.98 8.87 -5.86
C HIS A 24 19.39 7.87 -4.86
N PRO A 25 19.18 6.61 -5.26
CA PRO A 25 18.52 5.64 -4.40
C PRO A 25 19.25 5.62 -3.06
N LEU A 26 18.50 5.90 -1.99
CA LEU A 26 19.04 5.78 -0.64
C LEU A 26 19.55 4.34 -0.50
N THR A 27 20.83 4.19 -0.20
CA THR A 27 21.38 2.88 0.13
C THR A 27 20.62 2.37 1.34
N LEU A 28 19.78 1.35 1.15
CA LEU A 28 19.07 0.72 2.25
C LEU A 28 20.11 0.04 3.15
N VAL A 29 20.35 0.63 4.32
CA VAL A 29 21.20 0.04 5.35
C VAL A 29 20.31 -0.79 6.26
N SER A 30 20.60 -2.08 6.40
CA SER A 30 19.92 -2.91 7.39
C SER A 30 20.21 -2.37 8.79
N ARG A 31 19.17 -2.11 9.58
CA ARG A 31 19.34 -1.72 10.98
C ARG A 31 20.00 -2.86 11.78
N ALA A 32 20.66 -2.52 12.88
CA ALA A 32 21.07 -3.51 13.87
C ALA A 32 19.82 -4.06 14.57
N PHE A 33 19.72 -5.39 14.67
CA PHE A 33 18.61 -6.09 15.31
C PHE A 33 19.18 -7.05 16.36
N ASP A 34 18.49 -7.16 17.49
CA ASP A 34 18.72 -8.16 18.52
C ASP A 34 18.10 -9.51 18.12
N ASP A 35 18.93 -10.51 17.85
CA ASP A 35 18.50 -11.84 17.43
C ASP A 35 18.14 -12.78 18.61
N SER A 36 18.22 -12.32 19.85
CA SER A 36 18.00 -13.16 21.03
C SER A 36 16.53 -13.57 21.23
N ASP A 37 15.60 -12.71 20.81
CA ASP A 37 14.16 -12.93 20.87
C ASP A 37 13.50 -12.34 19.62
N ILE A 38 12.53 -13.06 19.05
CA ILE A 38 11.75 -12.56 17.92
C ILE A 38 11.05 -11.24 18.28
N TYR A 39 10.72 -11.03 19.57
CA TYR A 39 10.14 -9.80 20.08
C TYR A 39 11.10 -8.73 20.59
N ALA A 40 12.41 -8.98 20.62
CA ALA A 40 13.40 -8.04 21.14
C ALA A 40 13.39 -6.68 20.41
N ASN A 41 13.02 -6.70 19.12
CA ASN A 41 13.06 -5.51 18.25
C ASN A 41 11.69 -4.91 17.98
N TRP A 42 10.60 -5.52 18.46
CA TRP A 42 9.30 -4.88 18.36
C TRP A 42 9.24 -3.71 19.35
N PRO A 43 8.58 -2.59 18.98
CA PRO A 43 8.42 -1.48 19.89
C PRO A 43 7.71 -1.98 21.14
N THR A 44 8.30 -1.75 22.32
CA THR A 44 7.58 -2.00 23.57
C THR A 44 6.35 -1.11 23.57
N ILE A 45 5.17 -1.71 23.78
CA ILE A 45 3.92 -0.97 23.95
C ILE A 45 4.09 -0.11 25.20
N ARG A 46 4.57 1.13 25.02
CA ARG A 46 4.50 2.13 26.08
C ARG A 46 3.03 2.51 26.19
N PRO A 47 2.41 2.43 27.38
CA PRO A 47 1.05 2.88 27.59
C PRO A 47 1.04 4.42 27.64
N THR A 48 1.51 5.07 26.59
CA THR A 48 1.54 6.53 26.49
C THR A 48 0.51 6.94 25.44
N SER A 49 -0.59 7.50 25.95
CA SER A 49 -1.78 8.05 25.25
C SER A 49 -2.79 7.08 24.63
N ALA A 50 -2.43 5.85 24.21
CA ALA A 50 -3.45 4.88 23.78
C ALA A 50 -4.30 4.33 24.95
N SER A 51 -3.79 4.41 26.17
CA SER A 51 -4.47 4.01 27.41
C SER A 51 -5.70 4.88 27.74
N SER A 52 -5.77 6.13 27.24
CA SER A 52 -6.94 7.00 27.44
C SER A 52 -8.07 6.73 26.44
N ILE A 53 -7.80 6.07 25.31
CA ILE A 53 -8.85 5.65 24.36
C ILE A 53 -9.56 4.39 24.86
N VAL A 54 -8.82 3.46 25.47
CA VAL A 54 -9.39 2.22 26.02
C VAL A 54 -10.30 2.51 27.21
N SER A 55 -10.03 3.57 27.99
CA SER A 55 -10.86 3.92 29.16
C SER A 55 -12.25 4.46 28.80
N HIS A 56 -12.44 5.05 27.62
CA HIS A 56 -13.71 5.68 27.21
C HIS A 56 -14.60 4.81 26.32
N ALA A 57 -14.08 3.70 25.77
CA ALA A 57 -14.89 2.78 24.97
C ALA A 57 -15.60 1.74 25.87
N SER A 58 -16.85 1.41 25.57
CA SER A 58 -17.59 0.29 26.17
C SER A 58 -18.10 -0.66 25.07
N GLY A 59 -18.28 -1.94 25.42
CA GLY A 59 -18.76 -2.97 24.49
C GLY A 59 -17.78 -3.34 23.36
N VAL A 60 -18.32 -3.69 22.19
CA VAL A 60 -17.55 -4.03 20.96
C VAL A 60 -16.55 -2.93 20.53
N GLY A 61 -16.80 -1.67 20.90
CA GLY A 61 -15.87 -0.56 20.68
C GLY A 61 -14.55 -0.71 21.45
N ARG A 62 -14.55 -1.40 22.60
CA ARG A 62 -13.34 -1.72 23.38
C ARG A 62 -12.51 -2.82 22.73
N LEU A 63 -13.15 -3.84 22.14
CA LEU A 63 -12.47 -4.89 21.38
C LEU A 63 -11.85 -4.32 20.10
N CYS A 64 -12.58 -3.48 19.36
CA CYS A 64 -12.01 -2.75 18.22
C CYS A 64 -10.88 -1.83 18.68
N ALA A 65 -11.05 -1.00 19.72
CA ALA A 65 -9.99 -0.11 20.19
C ALA A 65 -8.75 -0.85 20.69
N LEU A 66 -8.89 -2.03 21.30
CA LEU A 66 -7.77 -2.89 21.68
C LEU A 66 -7.08 -3.49 20.45
N LEU A 67 -7.84 -3.92 19.43
CA LEU A 67 -7.30 -4.37 18.14
C LEU A 67 -6.67 -3.24 17.32
N PHE A 68 -7.16 -2.00 17.43
CA PHE A 68 -6.61 -0.81 16.77
C PHE A 68 -5.46 -0.16 17.56
N SER A 69 -5.37 -0.35 18.88
CA SER A 69 -4.17 0.02 19.65
C SER A 69 -2.97 -0.88 19.35
N GLN A 70 -3.21 -2.08 18.79
CA GLN A 70 -2.17 -2.93 18.20
C GLN A 70 -1.70 -2.42 16.82
N ILE A 71 -2.44 -1.47 16.22
CA ILE A 71 -2.14 -0.88 14.90
C ILE A 71 -1.22 0.36 15.01
N LEU A 72 -0.99 0.89 16.21
CA LEU A 72 0.06 1.90 16.48
C LEU A 72 1.49 1.31 16.48
N LEU A 73 1.66 0.07 16.04
CA LEU A 73 2.89 -0.73 16.13
C LEU A 73 3.75 -0.66 14.85
N TRP A 74 3.77 0.47 14.14
CA TRP A 74 4.36 0.54 12.80
C TRP A 74 5.48 1.57 12.65
N SER A 75 5.95 2.16 13.73
CA SER A 75 7.10 3.04 13.70
C SER A 75 8.13 2.54 14.69
N MET A 76 9.31 2.17 14.19
CA MET A 76 10.48 1.79 14.99
C MET A 76 11.26 3.04 15.46
N GLY A 77 10.68 4.24 15.32
CA GLY A 77 11.27 5.53 15.68
C GLY A 77 10.64 6.71 14.92
N GLU A 78 10.82 7.94 15.40
CA GLU A 78 10.10 9.14 14.93
C GLU A 78 10.19 9.41 13.42
N ASN A 79 11.28 9.01 12.77
CA ASN A 79 11.50 9.19 11.33
C ASN A 79 11.37 7.87 10.53
N ASP A 80 10.81 6.82 11.12
CA ASP A 80 10.64 5.53 10.46
C ASP A 80 9.41 5.53 9.54
N GLU A 81 9.65 5.35 8.24
CA GLU A 81 8.61 5.25 7.22
C GLU A 81 8.38 3.80 6.74
N LEU A 82 9.13 2.83 7.28
CA LEU A 82 9.13 1.43 6.81
C LEU A 82 8.37 0.48 7.75
N GLY A 83 8.30 0.80 9.04
CA GLY A 83 7.59 0.01 10.04
C GLY A 83 8.03 -1.45 10.07
N ALA A 84 7.07 -2.36 9.91
CA ALA A 84 7.35 -3.80 9.96
C ALA A 84 8.28 -4.31 8.85
N LEU A 85 8.45 -3.55 7.75
CA LEU A 85 9.40 -3.93 6.69
C LEU A 85 10.85 -3.92 7.19
N ASN A 86 11.16 -3.19 8.28
CA ASN A 86 12.48 -3.21 8.89
C ASN A 86 12.91 -4.62 9.36
N HIS A 87 11.98 -5.56 9.59
CA HIS A 87 12.29 -6.94 9.98
C HIS A 87 12.79 -7.82 8.82
N ILE A 88 12.68 -7.35 7.57
CA ILE A 88 13.25 -8.03 6.40
C ILE A 88 14.73 -7.64 6.31
N ARG A 89 15.59 -8.51 6.85
CA ARG A 89 17.04 -8.26 7.01
C ARG A 89 17.85 -8.98 5.95
N ASN A 90 19.08 -8.53 5.73
CA ASN A 90 20.01 -9.22 4.81
C ASN A 90 20.21 -10.69 5.20
N SER A 91 20.27 -10.99 6.50
CA SER A 91 20.37 -12.36 7.02
C SER A 91 19.12 -13.19 6.71
N THR A 92 17.91 -12.63 6.86
CA THR A 92 16.66 -13.36 6.58
C THR A 92 16.46 -13.55 5.08
N ILE A 93 16.83 -12.57 4.25
CA ILE A 93 16.84 -12.70 2.79
C ILE A 93 17.81 -13.82 2.35
N LEU A 94 19.02 -13.84 2.91
CA LEU A 94 20.00 -14.88 2.60
C LEU A 94 19.53 -16.26 3.07
N ALA A 95 18.94 -16.34 4.27
CA ALA A 95 18.39 -17.58 4.82
C ALA A 95 17.24 -18.12 3.95
N ALA A 96 16.37 -17.26 3.40
CA ALA A 96 15.25 -17.68 2.55
C ALA A 96 15.68 -18.52 1.32
N LYS A 97 16.95 -18.42 0.89
CA LYS A 97 17.52 -19.31 -0.13
C LYS A 97 17.37 -20.79 0.23
N SER A 98 17.47 -21.17 1.51
CA SER A 98 17.34 -22.57 1.92
C SER A 98 15.95 -23.15 1.69
N GLU A 99 14.92 -22.32 1.51
CA GLU A 99 13.57 -22.79 1.18
C GLU A 99 13.43 -23.24 -0.28
N ILE A 100 14.35 -22.81 -1.16
CA ILE A 100 14.33 -23.13 -2.59
C ILE A 100 14.93 -24.54 -2.80
N GLN A 101 14.15 -25.58 -2.50
CA GLN A 101 14.57 -26.97 -2.62
C GLN A 101 14.24 -27.58 -3.99
N LEU A 102 13.09 -27.21 -4.55
CA LEU A 102 12.54 -27.83 -5.77
C LEU A 102 12.67 -26.96 -7.03
N GLY A 103 13.09 -25.70 -6.90
CA GLY A 103 13.17 -24.76 -8.00
C GLY A 103 11.82 -24.44 -8.68
N ARG A 104 10.69 -24.66 -7.98
CA ARG A 104 9.36 -24.37 -8.50
C ARG A 104 8.96 -22.93 -8.19
N ALA A 105 8.53 -22.20 -9.20
CA ALA A 105 7.93 -20.87 -9.05
C ALA A 105 6.43 -20.96 -9.32
N ILE A 106 5.62 -20.44 -8.39
CA ILE A 106 4.16 -20.36 -8.52
C ILE A 106 3.79 -18.88 -8.52
N ASN A 107 3.07 -18.43 -9.55
CA ASN A 107 2.58 -17.06 -9.60
C ASN A 107 1.42 -16.88 -8.61
N LEU A 108 1.55 -15.90 -7.71
CA LEU A 108 0.51 -15.52 -6.75
C LEU A 108 -0.29 -14.29 -7.19
N ASN A 109 0.04 -13.72 -8.35
CA ASN A 109 -0.67 -12.57 -8.89
C ASN A 109 -1.99 -13.02 -9.51
N LEU A 110 -3.05 -12.34 -9.11
CA LEU A 110 -4.30 -12.33 -9.85
C LEU A 110 -4.11 -11.59 -11.18
N GLU A 111 -4.88 -11.95 -12.20
CA GLU A 111 -4.90 -11.19 -13.46
C GLU A 111 -5.27 -9.73 -13.17
N LEU A 112 -4.59 -8.79 -13.82
CA LEU A 112 -4.78 -7.36 -13.54
C LEU A 112 -6.18 -6.87 -13.87
N SER A 113 -6.82 -7.52 -14.84
CA SER A 113 -8.22 -7.31 -15.25
C SER A 113 -9.22 -7.90 -14.24
N MET A 114 -8.77 -8.64 -13.23
CA MET A 114 -9.63 -9.31 -12.27
C MET A 114 -9.46 -8.78 -10.85
N PRO A 115 -10.57 -8.70 -10.08
CA PRO A 115 -11.96 -8.90 -10.53
C PRO A 115 -12.50 -7.70 -11.32
N ASP A 116 -13.40 -7.98 -12.27
CA ASP A 116 -14.17 -6.98 -13.02
C ASP A 116 -15.68 -7.26 -12.86
N PRO A 117 -16.47 -6.35 -12.24
CA PRO A 117 -16.05 -5.06 -11.70
C PRO A 117 -15.14 -5.18 -10.46
N PRO A 118 -14.36 -4.14 -10.11
CA PRO A 118 -13.55 -4.13 -8.88
C PRO A 118 -14.39 -4.42 -7.63
N LEU A 119 -13.81 -5.12 -6.66
CA LEU A 119 -14.50 -5.50 -5.41
C LEU A 119 -15.07 -4.29 -4.65
N ASN A 120 -14.36 -3.15 -4.69
CA ASN A 120 -14.89 -1.90 -4.18
C ASN A 120 -15.54 -1.12 -5.34
N PRO A 121 -16.88 -0.96 -5.35
CA PRO A 121 -17.61 -0.39 -6.46
C PRO A 121 -17.33 1.10 -6.70
N VAL A 122 -16.68 1.79 -5.75
CA VAL A 122 -16.26 3.19 -5.90
C VAL A 122 -14.96 3.30 -6.71
N ARG A 123 -14.20 2.20 -6.87
CA ARG A 123 -12.95 2.19 -7.62
C ARG A 123 -13.23 2.07 -9.12
N ARG A 124 -12.50 2.85 -9.92
CA ARG A 124 -12.55 2.74 -11.39
C ARG A 124 -11.94 1.40 -11.83
N PRO A 125 -12.53 0.71 -12.82
CA PRO A 125 -11.98 -0.52 -13.38
C PRO A 125 -10.67 -0.26 -14.14
N LEU A 126 -9.97 -1.35 -14.45
CA LEU A 126 -8.81 -1.32 -15.35
C LEU A 126 -9.25 -0.86 -16.75
N VAL A 127 -8.48 0.06 -17.33
CA VAL A 127 -8.55 0.37 -18.76
C VAL A 127 -7.22 -0.02 -19.37
N HIS A 128 -7.24 -0.93 -20.34
CA HIS A 128 -6.08 -1.34 -21.12
C HIS A 128 -6.36 -1.03 -22.60
N ALA A 129 -5.59 -0.10 -23.16
CA ALA A 129 -5.70 0.33 -24.53
C ALA A 129 -4.44 -0.07 -25.30
N ILE A 130 -4.64 -0.76 -26.42
CA ILE A 130 -3.58 -1.16 -27.33
C ILE A 130 -3.39 -0.07 -28.39
N GLN A 131 -2.14 0.36 -28.61
CA GLN A 131 -1.74 1.36 -29.59
C GLN A 131 -0.89 0.70 -30.69
N PRO A 132 -1.52 0.19 -31.77
CA PRO A 132 -0.80 -0.45 -32.86
C PRO A 132 0.03 0.57 -33.66
N ARG A 133 1.24 0.17 -34.07
CA ARG A 133 2.17 0.96 -34.89
C ARG A 133 2.66 0.14 -36.08
N ALA A 134 3.36 0.78 -37.02
CA ALA A 134 4.01 0.07 -38.11
C ALA A 134 5.20 -0.76 -37.57
N GLY A 135 4.99 -2.07 -37.39
CA GLY A 135 6.03 -3.02 -36.97
C GLY A 135 6.21 -3.20 -35.46
N TYR A 136 5.39 -2.54 -34.63
CA TYR A 136 5.37 -2.72 -33.18
C TYR A 136 4.02 -2.33 -32.58
N GLN A 137 3.84 -2.62 -31.29
CA GLN A 137 2.63 -2.30 -30.54
C GLN A 137 3.04 -1.72 -29.19
N ASP A 138 2.46 -0.57 -28.84
CA ASP A 138 2.56 0.01 -27.50
C ASP A 138 1.24 -0.22 -26.76
N ASP A 139 1.27 -0.23 -25.43
CA ASP A 139 0.07 -0.39 -24.60
C ASP A 139 -0.02 0.75 -23.57
N VAL A 140 -1.24 1.20 -23.29
CA VAL A 140 -1.54 2.19 -22.24
C VAL A 140 -2.48 1.56 -21.23
N ILE A 141 -2.07 1.58 -19.96
CA ILE A 141 -2.88 1.07 -18.85
C ILE A 141 -3.23 2.23 -17.90
N THR A 142 -4.51 2.36 -17.59
CA THR A 142 -5.02 3.22 -16.51
C THR A 142 -5.67 2.33 -15.47
N LEU A 143 -5.19 2.38 -14.23
CA LEU A 143 -5.75 1.61 -13.12
C LEU A 143 -5.81 2.42 -11.83
N ASN A 144 -6.73 2.05 -10.96
CA ASN A 144 -6.60 2.33 -9.53
C ASN A 144 -5.68 1.26 -8.93
N THR A 145 -4.69 1.63 -8.11
CA THR A 145 -3.67 0.69 -7.59
C THR A 145 -4.21 -0.32 -6.58
N GLN A 146 -5.51 -0.30 -6.30
CA GLN A 146 -6.20 -1.18 -5.38
C GLN A 146 -7.28 -2.06 -6.06
N ILE A 147 -7.09 -2.46 -7.31
CA ILE A 147 -8.12 -3.22 -8.06
C ILE A 147 -7.82 -4.71 -8.25
N SER A 148 -6.58 -5.15 -8.08
CA SER A 148 -6.16 -6.55 -8.23
C SER A 148 -5.17 -6.92 -7.11
N MET A 149 -4.37 -7.98 -7.28
CA MET A 149 -3.34 -8.36 -6.30
C MET A 149 -2.43 -7.16 -6.00
N GLN A 150 -2.30 -6.82 -4.72
CA GLN A 150 -1.76 -5.53 -4.29
C GLN A 150 -1.09 -5.59 -2.91
N PHE A 151 -0.21 -4.63 -2.66
CA PHE A 151 0.21 -4.25 -1.31
C PHE A 151 -0.38 -2.88 -0.96
N ASN A 152 -0.89 -2.75 0.25
CA ASN A 152 -1.32 -1.46 0.77
C ASN A 152 -0.15 -0.81 1.50
N GLY A 153 0.27 0.36 1.04
CA GLY A 153 1.25 1.16 1.77
C GLY A 153 0.71 1.62 3.12
N LEU A 154 1.59 1.99 4.05
CA LEU A 154 1.22 2.43 5.41
C LEU A 154 0.26 3.63 5.40
N LYS A 155 0.29 4.46 4.35
CA LYS A 155 -0.61 5.62 4.16
C LYS A 155 -1.97 5.26 3.53
N HIS A 156 -2.23 3.99 3.19
CA HIS A 156 -3.50 3.59 2.59
C HIS A 156 -4.69 3.88 3.53
N PHE A 157 -4.46 3.72 4.83
CA PHE A 157 -5.34 4.21 5.88
C PHE A 157 -4.50 4.99 6.89
N PRO A 158 -4.56 6.34 6.87
CA PRO A 158 -3.76 7.15 7.76
C PRO A 158 -4.18 6.96 9.21
N TYR A 159 -3.23 7.13 10.12
CA TYR A 159 -3.50 7.11 11.55
C TYR A 159 -4.33 8.34 11.95
N SER A 160 -5.25 8.14 12.90
CA SER A 160 -6.11 9.18 13.44
C SER A 160 -6.13 9.10 14.96
N THR A 161 -5.92 10.23 15.62
CA THR A 161 -5.95 10.29 17.09
C THR A 161 -7.35 10.15 17.68
N ASN A 162 -8.40 10.38 16.88
CA ASN A 162 -9.79 10.36 17.36
C ASN A 162 -10.78 9.76 16.34
N ALA A 163 -10.29 8.92 15.42
CA ALA A 163 -11.06 8.33 14.32
C ALA A 163 -11.78 9.36 13.41
N SER A 164 -11.35 10.63 13.43
CA SER A 164 -11.82 11.68 12.53
C SER A 164 -10.84 11.91 11.39
N GLN A 165 -11.36 12.16 10.19
CA GLN A 165 -10.56 12.56 9.04
C GLN A 165 -9.78 13.87 9.29
N ALA A 166 -10.27 14.72 10.20
CA ALA A 166 -9.61 15.97 10.58
C ALA A 166 -8.27 15.78 11.32
N THR A 167 -8.00 14.57 11.82
CA THR A 167 -6.79 14.25 12.57
C THR A 167 -5.92 13.20 11.89
N TYR A 168 -6.17 12.95 10.59
CA TYR A 168 -5.33 12.06 9.80
C TYR A 168 -3.93 12.64 9.67
N GLN A 169 -2.93 11.83 10.02
CA GLN A 169 -1.51 12.13 9.89
C GLN A 169 -0.90 11.43 8.67
#